data_AF-A0A1A8MEB6-F1
#
_entry.id   AF-A0A1A8MEB6-F1
#
_cell.length_a   1.000
_cell.length_b   1.000
_cell.length_c   1.000
_cell.angle_alpha   90.00
_cell.angle_beta   90.00
_cell.angle_gamma   90.00
#
_symmetry.space_group_name_H-M   'P 1'
#
loop_
_entity.id
_entity.type
_entity.pdbx_description
1 polymer ?
#
loop_
_entity_poly.entity_id
_entity_poly.type
_entity_poly.pdbx_seq_one_letter_code
_entity_poly.pdbx_strand_id
1 'polypeptide(L)'
;RTQASHVCGTMMTYYPKNMGADGSISVILRYKLNYLTCPYVDVWTCSGNCGNQTQSFLSAQVDVSSGEWCQREGIMTQLVPNNSPLQLVMSTNIWITNLNGISSRTAVTFVELRTRSDTGKPNTSPQTTIIPVVKVPSNCQTYVDLLAFD
;
A
#
# COMPACT_ATOMS: atom_id res chain seq x y z
N ARG A 1 12.94 25.44 -1.05
CA ARG A 1 11.66 24.70 -1.00
C ARG A 1 11.91 23.28 -1.52
N THR A 2 11.87 22.27 -0.66
CA THR A 2 11.89 20.85 -1.06
C THR A 2 10.44 20.37 -1.12
N GLN A 3 9.85 20.36 -2.32
CA GLN A 3 8.49 19.87 -2.54
C GLN A 3 8.57 18.52 -3.26
N ALA A 4 7.64 17.62 -2.91
CA ALA A 4 7.48 16.36 -3.63
C ALA A 4 7.18 16.64 -5.10
N SER A 5 8.00 16.12 -6.01
CA SER A 5 7.76 16.22 -7.44
C SER A 5 6.77 15.16 -7.95
N HIS A 6 6.56 14.07 -7.19
CA HIS A 6 5.81 12.92 -7.69
C HIS A 6 4.89 12.23 -6.68
N VAL A 7 5.40 11.53 -5.64
CA VAL A 7 4.55 10.86 -4.63
C VAL A 7 4.75 11.40 -3.24
N CYS A 8 3.62 11.62 -2.58
CA CYS A 8 3.50 12.14 -1.23
C CYS A 8 3.17 11.05 -0.21
N GLY A 9 2.63 9.90 -0.64
CA GLY A 9 2.30 8.80 0.25
C GLY A 9 1.78 7.55 -0.46
N THR A 10 1.93 6.41 0.19
CA THR A 10 1.44 5.10 -0.27
C THR A 10 0.91 4.33 0.92
N MET A 11 -0.27 3.73 0.76
CA MET A 11 -0.87 2.86 1.76
C MET A 11 -1.48 1.65 1.05
N MET A 12 -1.35 0.47 1.66
CA MET A 12 -2.04 -0.72 1.20
C MET A 12 -2.61 -1.47 2.41
N THR A 13 -3.85 -1.93 2.27
CA THR A 13 -4.49 -2.83 3.22
C THR A 13 -4.93 -4.10 2.49
N TYR A 14 -4.78 -5.23 3.15
CA TYR A 14 -5.20 -6.52 2.64
C TYR A 14 -6.31 -7.11 3.50
N TYR A 15 -7.27 -7.74 2.83
CA TYR A 15 -8.45 -8.34 3.42
C TYR A 15 -8.60 -9.76 2.87
N PRO A 16 -8.28 -10.81 3.66
CA PRO A 16 -8.62 -12.18 3.28
C PRO A 16 -10.14 -12.33 3.21
N LYS A 17 -10.63 -13.12 2.25
CA LYS A 17 -12.06 -13.36 2.03
C LYS A 17 -12.42 -14.80 2.30
N ASN A 18 -12.33 -15.64 1.28
CA ASN A 18 -12.76 -17.02 1.33
C ASN A 18 -11.54 -17.93 1.26
N MET A 19 -11.55 -18.96 2.10
CA MET A 19 -10.63 -20.08 1.99
C MET A 19 -11.31 -21.17 1.17
N GLY A 20 -10.70 -21.55 0.06
CA GLY A 20 -11.12 -22.68 -0.76
C GLY A 20 -10.91 -23.99 0.00
N ALA A 21 -11.66 -25.02 -0.38
CA ALA A 21 -11.49 -26.36 0.19
C ALA A 21 -10.10 -26.97 -0.08
N ASP A 22 -9.40 -26.45 -1.09
CA ASP A 22 -8.03 -26.78 -1.47
C ASP A 22 -6.96 -26.01 -0.66
N GLY A 23 -7.37 -25.16 0.28
CA GLY A 23 -6.48 -24.30 1.06
C GLY A 23 -6.10 -22.98 0.39
N SER A 24 -6.60 -22.72 -0.82
CA SER A 24 -6.42 -21.43 -1.50
C SER A 24 -7.12 -20.30 -0.75
N ILE A 25 -6.61 -19.08 -0.84
CA ILE A 25 -7.18 -17.92 -0.15
C ILE A 25 -7.36 -16.79 -1.14
N SER A 26 -8.58 -16.27 -1.25
CA SER A 26 -8.83 -15.03 -1.97
C SER A 26 -8.51 -13.84 -1.08
N VAL A 27 -7.65 -12.93 -1.55
CA VAL A 27 -7.21 -11.74 -0.84
C VAL A 27 -7.55 -10.51 -1.66
N ILE A 28 -8.24 -9.56 -1.04
CA ILE A 28 -8.50 -8.24 -1.62
C ILE A 28 -7.48 -7.26 -1.07
N LEU A 29 -6.72 -6.66 -1.96
CA LEU A 29 -5.73 -5.62 -1.68
C LEU A 29 -6.35 -4.28 -2.09
N ARG A 30 -6.44 -3.34 -1.16
CA ARG A 30 -6.84 -1.96 -1.43
C ARG A 30 -5.64 -1.08 -1.21
N TYR A 31 -5.35 -0.18 -2.14
CA TYR A 31 -4.22 0.73 -2.02
C TYR A 31 -4.59 2.15 -2.39
N LYS A 32 -3.91 3.10 -1.77
CA LYS A 32 -4.02 4.53 -2.01
C LYS A 32 -2.65 5.09 -2.35
N LEU A 33 -2.58 5.86 -3.42
CA LEU A 33 -1.37 6.49 -3.92
C LEU A 33 -1.62 7.99 -4.00
N ASN A 34 -0.78 8.77 -3.33
CA ASN A 34 -0.89 10.22 -3.32
C ASN A 34 0.23 10.82 -4.15
N TYR A 35 -0.15 11.67 -5.10
CA TYR A 35 0.74 12.34 -6.03
C TYR A 35 0.58 13.85 -5.95
N LEU A 36 1.58 14.57 -6.46
CA LEU A 36 1.43 16.01 -6.75
C LEU A 36 0.52 16.23 -7.98
N THR A 37 0.63 15.37 -9.00
CA THR A 37 -0.17 15.45 -10.23
C THR A 37 -0.64 14.07 -10.67
N CYS A 38 -1.70 14.00 -11.48
CA CYS A 38 -2.35 12.76 -11.85
C CYS A 38 -1.79 11.95 -13.04
N PRO A 39 -0.74 12.28 -13.81
CA PRO A 39 -0.36 11.44 -14.96
C PRO A 39 0.32 10.13 -14.56
N TYR A 40 0.73 9.99 -13.29
CA TYR A 40 1.50 8.84 -12.83
C TYR A 40 0.64 7.61 -12.58
N VAL A 41 1.18 6.47 -13.00
CA VAL A 41 0.64 5.14 -12.74
C VAL A 41 1.82 4.32 -12.22
N ASP A 42 1.70 3.80 -11.01
CA ASP A 42 2.67 2.86 -10.47
C ASP A 42 2.12 1.43 -10.52
N VAL A 43 3.03 0.47 -10.69
CA VAL A 43 2.71 -0.96 -10.78
C VAL A 43 3.24 -1.67 -9.55
N TRP A 44 2.41 -2.55 -8.98
CA TRP A 44 2.81 -3.46 -7.92
C TRP A 44 3.37 -4.75 -8.52
N THR A 45 4.55 -5.14 -8.05
CA THR A 45 5.14 -6.45 -8.32
C THR A 45 4.94 -7.33 -7.09
N CYS A 46 4.81 -8.64 -7.30
CA CYS A 46 4.63 -9.59 -6.22
C CYS A 46 5.81 -10.59 -6.18
N SER A 47 6.25 -10.95 -4.98
CA SER A 47 7.21 -12.03 -4.74
C SER A 47 6.75 -12.97 -3.62
N GLY A 48 7.19 -14.23 -3.65
CA GLY A 48 6.77 -15.27 -2.72
C GLY A 48 5.47 -15.95 -3.15
N ASN A 49 4.51 -16.05 -2.24
CA ASN A 49 3.26 -16.79 -2.42
C ASN A 49 2.18 -16.04 -3.24
N CYS A 50 2.55 -15.50 -4.39
CA CYS A 50 1.71 -14.57 -5.16
C CYS A 50 0.46 -15.19 -5.80
N GLY A 51 0.48 -16.51 -6.01
CA GLY A 51 -0.57 -17.20 -6.74
C GLY A 51 -0.92 -16.51 -8.06
N ASN A 52 -2.21 -16.37 -8.33
CA ASN A 52 -2.72 -15.74 -9.54
C ASN A 52 -3.48 -14.44 -9.20
N GLN A 53 -3.09 -13.34 -9.85
CA GLN A 53 -3.90 -12.12 -9.83
C GLN A 53 -5.14 -12.32 -10.70
N THR A 54 -6.32 -12.28 -10.10
CA THR A 54 -7.58 -12.54 -10.80
C THR A 54 -8.23 -11.26 -11.30
N GLN A 55 -8.04 -10.14 -10.60
CA GLN A 55 -8.57 -8.83 -10.99
C GLN A 55 -7.65 -7.71 -10.52
N SER A 56 -7.51 -6.66 -11.34
CA SER A 56 -6.89 -5.40 -10.96
C SER A 56 -7.70 -4.24 -11.51
N PHE A 57 -8.18 -3.39 -10.62
CA PHE A 57 -8.90 -2.17 -10.95
C PHE A 57 -8.14 -0.99 -10.36
N LEU A 58 -7.78 -0.02 -11.20
CA LEU A 58 -7.27 1.27 -10.74
C LEU A 58 -8.41 2.28 -10.84
N SER A 59 -8.89 2.78 -9.70
CA SER A 59 -9.84 3.90 -9.67
C SER A 59 -9.08 5.16 -10.07
N ALA A 60 -9.51 5.79 -11.15
CA ALA A 60 -8.64 6.69 -11.91
C ALA A 60 -8.20 7.92 -11.12
N GLN A 61 -9.09 8.58 -10.35
CA GLN A 61 -8.80 9.76 -9.51
C GLN A 61 -9.91 9.88 -8.44
N VAL A 62 -9.55 9.92 -7.15
CA VAL A 62 -10.52 10.01 -6.05
C VAL A 62 -10.57 11.41 -5.45
N ASP A 63 -9.46 12.15 -5.50
CA ASP A 63 -9.40 13.56 -5.10
C ASP A 63 -8.36 14.30 -5.94
N VAL A 64 -8.74 15.47 -6.45
CA VAL A 64 -7.90 16.37 -7.24
C VAL A 64 -8.13 17.79 -6.73
N SER A 65 -7.62 18.12 -5.54
CA SER A 65 -7.70 19.49 -5.05
C SER A 65 -6.77 20.39 -5.86
N SER A 66 -7.36 21.24 -6.70
CA SER A 66 -6.74 22.40 -7.37
C SER A 66 -5.43 22.16 -8.15
N GLY A 67 -5.13 20.92 -8.55
CA GLY A 67 -3.94 20.58 -9.35
C GLY A 67 -2.62 20.46 -8.57
N GLU A 68 -2.65 20.61 -7.24
CA GLU A 68 -1.48 20.45 -6.36
C GLU A 68 -1.47 19.12 -5.59
N TRP A 69 -2.53 18.32 -5.76
CA TRP A 69 -2.73 17.05 -5.09
C TRP A 69 -3.55 16.12 -5.98
N CYS A 70 -3.19 14.84 -5.99
CA CYS A 70 -3.94 13.80 -6.66
C CYS A 70 -3.89 12.51 -5.85
N GLN A 71 -5.03 12.08 -5.33
CA GLN A 71 -5.16 10.75 -4.74
C GLN A 71 -5.76 9.79 -5.77
N ARG A 72 -5.08 8.65 -5.96
CA ARG A 72 -5.59 7.50 -6.72
C ARG A 72 -5.80 6.34 -5.77
N GLU A 73 -6.85 5.57 -6.00
CA GLU A 73 -7.13 4.36 -5.23
C GLU A 73 -7.22 3.17 -6.17
N GLY A 74 -6.78 2.00 -5.73
CA GLY A 74 -6.89 0.80 -6.53
C GLY A 74 -7.23 -0.42 -5.70
N ILE A 75 -7.77 -1.42 -6.38
CA ILE A 75 -8.16 -2.70 -5.82
C ILE A 75 -7.50 -3.79 -6.66
N MET A 76 -6.79 -4.72 -6.01
CA MET A 76 -6.30 -5.94 -6.64
C MET A 76 -6.89 -7.13 -5.90
N THR A 77 -7.28 -8.16 -6.63
CA THR A 77 -7.69 -9.44 -6.07
C THR A 77 -6.64 -10.48 -6.44
N GLN A 78 -6.08 -11.13 -5.44
CA GLN A 78 -5.17 -12.26 -5.62
C GLN A 78 -5.80 -13.54 -5.08
N LEU A 79 -5.65 -14.63 -5.83
CA LEU A 79 -5.92 -15.97 -5.34
C LEU A 79 -4.57 -16.62 -5.04
N VAL A 80 -4.26 -16.77 -3.76
CA VAL A 80 -3.01 -17.38 -3.31
C VAL A 80 -3.23 -18.85 -2.98
N PRO A 81 -2.26 -19.74 -3.22
CA PRO A 81 -2.46 -21.19 -3.10
C PRO A 81 -2.53 -21.69 -1.65
N ASN A 82 -2.00 -20.93 -0.68
CA ASN A 82 -2.01 -21.29 0.74
C ASN A 82 -1.78 -20.03 1.60
N ASN A 83 -1.63 -20.20 2.92
CA ASN A 83 -1.44 -19.12 3.89
C ASN A 83 0.02 -18.64 4.06
N SER A 84 0.96 -19.11 3.22
CA SER A 84 2.34 -18.63 3.25
C SER A 84 2.42 -17.14 2.91
N PRO A 85 3.40 -16.41 3.48
CA PRO A 85 3.52 -14.98 3.25
C PRO A 85 3.90 -14.65 1.80
N LEU A 86 3.47 -13.47 1.36
CA LEU A 86 3.90 -12.85 0.10
C LEU A 86 4.24 -11.39 0.33
N GLN A 87 4.99 -10.82 -0.60
CA GLN A 87 5.42 -9.43 -0.55
C GLN A 87 5.02 -8.71 -1.84
N LEU A 88 4.37 -7.57 -1.68
CA LEU A 88 4.06 -6.64 -2.76
C LEU A 88 5.03 -5.47 -2.71
N VAL A 89 5.62 -5.15 -3.86
CA VAL A 89 6.64 -4.12 -3.99
C VAL A 89 6.27 -3.18 -5.11
N MET A 90 6.26 -1.89 -4.80
CA MET A 90 6.16 -0.80 -5.76
C MET A 90 7.44 0.01 -5.68
N SER A 91 8.23 0.04 -6.75
CA SER A 91 9.54 0.70 -6.78
C SER A 91 9.63 1.65 -7.97
N THR A 92 10.17 2.85 -7.74
CA THR A 92 10.42 3.83 -8.80
C THR A 92 11.59 4.75 -8.44
N ASN A 93 12.28 5.25 -9.46
CA ASN A 93 13.41 6.19 -9.33
C ASN A 93 12.97 7.65 -9.23
N ILE A 94 11.76 7.85 -8.69
CA ILE A 94 11.08 9.13 -8.72
C ILE A 94 10.59 9.47 -7.31
N TRP A 95 11.43 10.19 -6.57
CA TRP A 95 11.19 10.67 -5.22
C TRP A 95 11.20 12.21 -5.13
N ILE A 96 10.85 12.72 -3.95
CA ILE A 96 10.85 14.16 -3.64
C ILE A 96 12.26 14.73 -3.73
N THR A 97 12.42 15.93 -4.31
CA THR A 97 13.72 16.60 -4.28
C THR A 97 14.11 16.90 -2.83
N ASN A 98 15.25 16.37 -2.40
CA ASN A 98 15.76 16.51 -1.05
C ASN A 98 17.26 16.82 -1.08
N LEU A 99 17.78 17.34 0.05
CA LEU A 99 19.19 17.75 0.17
C LEU A 99 20.18 16.60 0.04
N ASN A 100 19.73 15.36 0.25
CA ASN A 100 20.56 14.16 0.21
C ASN A 100 20.62 13.51 -1.19
N GLY A 101 20.00 14.11 -2.20
CA GLY A 101 20.01 13.57 -3.57
C GLY A 101 19.28 12.23 -3.74
N ILE A 102 18.42 11.84 -2.78
CA ILE A 102 17.68 10.57 -2.86
C ILE A 102 16.63 10.68 -3.97
N SER A 103 16.73 9.80 -4.96
CA SER A 103 15.81 9.76 -6.10
C SER A 103 14.93 8.53 -6.11
N SER A 104 15.34 7.42 -5.49
CA SER A 104 14.56 6.18 -5.47
C SER A 104 13.60 6.09 -4.29
N ARG A 105 12.50 5.40 -4.52
CA ARG A 105 11.53 5.03 -3.48
C ARG A 105 11.08 3.58 -3.67
N THR A 106 10.76 2.94 -2.56
CA THR A 106 10.17 1.61 -2.55
C THR A 106 9.11 1.54 -1.48
N ALA A 107 7.89 1.17 -1.86
CA ALA A 107 6.83 0.80 -0.93
C ALA A 107 6.72 -0.72 -0.90
N VAL A 108 6.67 -1.27 0.30
CA VAL A 108 6.62 -2.73 0.53
C VAL A 108 5.42 -3.05 1.42
N THR A 109 4.62 -4.01 0.99
CA THR A 109 3.54 -4.59 1.79
C THR A 109 3.84 -6.06 2.01
N PHE A 110 4.01 -6.47 3.27
CA PHE A 110 4.03 -7.87 3.66
C PHE A 110 2.62 -8.33 3.96
N VAL A 111 2.19 -9.40 3.30
CA VAL A 111 0.87 -10.00 3.50
C VAL A 111 1.07 -11.31 4.24
N GLU A 112 0.57 -11.36 5.46
CA GLU A 112 0.58 -12.51 6.34
C GLU A 112 -0.85 -13.04 6.49
N LEU A 113 -1.06 -14.31 6.14
CA LEU A 113 -2.39 -14.92 6.07
C LEU A 113 -2.56 -16.09 7.04
N ARG A 114 -1.56 -16.34 7.91
CA ARG A 114 -1.70 -17.33 8.99
C ARG A 114 -2.90 -17.01 9.87
N THR A 115 -3.48 -18.08 10.39
CA THR A 115 -4.67 -18.04 11.24
C THR A 115 -4.31 -17.44 12.59
N ARG A 116 -5.05 -16.41 13.00
CA ARG A 116 -4.92 -15.83 14.33
C ARG A 116 -5.51 -16.77 15.37
N SER A 117 -4.83 -16.92 16.50
CA SER A 117 -5.25 -17.82 17.59
C SER A 117 -6.48 -17.32 18.36
N ASP A 118 -6.74 -16.02 18.35
CA ASP A 118 -7.83 -15.38 19.10
C ASP A 118 -9.17 -15.41 18.34
N THR A 119 -9.14 -15.27 17.02
CA THR A 119 -10.34 -15.16 16.18
C THR A 119 -10.57 -16.39 15.31
N GLY A 120 -9.56 -17.25 15.15
CA GLY A 120 -9.61 -18.39 14.22
C GLY A 120 -9.68 -17.99 12.75
N LYS A 121 -9.46 -16.70 12.43
CA LYS A 121 -9.53 -16.15 11.07
C LYS A 121 -8.12 -15.84 10.55
N PRO A 122 -7.91 -15.84 9.22
CA PRO A 122 -6.67 -15.35 8.64
C PRO A 122 -6.39 -13.91 9.08
N ASN A 123 -5.12 -13.58 9.28
CA ASN A 123 -4.73 -12.23 9.67
C ASN A 123 -5.15 -11.18 8.62
N THR A 124 -5.44 -9.96 9.06
CA THR A 124 -5.91 -8.85 8.21
C THR A 124 -5.13 -7.58 8.52
N SER A 125 -5.05 -6.65 7.58
CA SER A 125 -4.43 -5.35 7.86
C SER A 125 -5.22 -4.58 8.92
N PRO A 126 -4.52 -3.95 9.88
CA PRO A 126 -5.17 -2.99 10.77
C PRO A 126 -5.74 -1.81 9.97
N GLN A 127 -6.91 -1.34 10.39
CA GLN A 127 -7.51 -0.11 9.92
C GLN A 127 -6.89 1.07 10.68
N THR A 128 -6.20 1.93 9.94
CA THR A 128 -5.71 3.23 10.42
C THR A 128 -6.25 4.32 9.50
N THR A 129 -6.63 5.45 10.06
CA THR A 129 -6.82 6.67 9.28
C THR A 129 -5.44 7.29 9.09
N ILE A 130 -4.93 7.30 7.85
CA ILE A 130 -3.63 7.94 7.56
C ILE A 130 -3.79 9.46 7.59
N ILE A 131 -2.87 10.16 8.25
CA ILE A 131 -2.74 11.62 8.12
C ILE A 131 -2.10 11.88 6.74
N PRO A 132 -2.73 12.65 5.84
CA PRO A 132 -2.34 12.72 4.43
C PRO A 132 -0.89 13.20 4.19
N VAL A 133 -0.31 13.99 5.11
CA VAL A 133 1.11 14.37 5.11
C VAL A 133 1.57 14.61 6.55
N VAL A 134 2.65 13.94 6.97
CA VAL A 134 3.36 14.24 8.22
C VAL A 134 4.73 14.81 7.89
N LYS A 135 5.01 16.06 8.30
CA LYS A 135 6.33 16.69 8.19
C LYS A 135 6.95 16.79 9.58
N VAL A 136 8.07 16.10 9.78
CA VAL A 136 8.85 16.19 11.02
C VAL A 136 10.08 17.07 10.75
N PRO A 137 10.29 18.17 11.50
CA PRO A 137 11.52 18.95 11.44
C PRO A 137 12.75 18.09 11.77
N SER A 138 13.91 18.44 11.22
CA SER A 138 15.16 17.66 11.33
C SER A 138 15.67 17.44 12.76
N ASN A 139 15.15 18.19 13.73
CA ASN A 139 15.49 18.11 15.15
C ASN A 139 14.36 17.55 16.04
N CYS A 140 13.32 16.95 15.46
CA CYS A 140 12.16 16.42 16.19
C CYS A 140 12.08 14.88 16.12
N GLN A 141 11.32 14.28 17.03
CA GLN A 141 11.04 12.84 17.04
C GLN A 141 10.37 12.42 15.72
N THR A 142 11.02 11.50 15.00
CA THR A 142 10.60 11.02 13.67
C THR A 142 9.69 9.79 13.72
N TYR A 143 9.52 9.19 14.90
CA TYR A 143 8.62 8.06 15.12
C TYR A 143 7.23 8.58 15.48
N VAL A 144 6.24 8.18 14.68
CA VAL A 144 4.83 8.51 14.89
C VAL A 144 4.05 7.21 15.05
N ASP A 145 3.54 6.97 16.25
CA ASP A 145 2.65 5.85 16.52
C ASP A 145 1.27 6.19 15.98
N LEU A 146 0.85 5.46 14.95
CA LEU A 146 -0.49 5.60 14.38
C LEU A 146 -1.48 4.78 15.19
N LEU A 147 -2.61 5.38 15.57
CA LEU A 147 -3.73 4.66 16.14
C LEU A 147 -4.32 3.74 15.07
N ALA A 148 -4.24 2.44 15.33
CA ALA A 148 -4.68 1.38 14.46
C ALA A 148 -5.62 0.45 15.25
N PHE A 149 -6.67 -0.04 14.60
CA PHE A 149 -7.54 -1.09 15.14
C PHE A 149 -7.75 -2.16 14.08
N ASP A 150 -7.96 -3.39 14.51
CA ASP A 150 -8.18 -4.56 13.67
C ASP A 150 -9.66 -4.86 13.38
#